data_AF-A0A132GVU6-F1
#
_entry.id   AF-A0A132GVU6-F1
#
_cell.length_a   1.000
_cell.length_b   1.000
_cell.length_c   1.000
_cell.angle_alpha   90.00
_cell.angle_beta   90.00
_cell.angle_gamma   90.00
#
_symmetry.space_group_name_H-M   'P 1'
#
loop_
_entity.id
_entity.type
_entity.pdbx_description
1 polymer ?
#
loop_
_entity_poly.entity_id
_entity_poly.type
_entity_poly.pdbx_seq_one_letter_code
_entity_poly.pdbx_strand_id
1 'polypeptide(L)'
;MKSFWNFLRKNKLYGAINLVGLTVSMAFVLLLAAYIQRQLSTDSFQENADRVFVIGNDNSVQMGYWLDKHLKNNFPEIEKGCCVGNIASASAFTIGGELVYGSSMAA
;
A
#
# COMPACT_ATOMS: atom_id res chain seq x y z
N MET A 1 7.83 22.98 -41.32
CA MET A 1 6.75 22.40 -40.48
C MET A 1 5.41 22.15 -41.20
N LYS A 2 4.97 22.98 -42.17
CA LYS A 2 3.69 22.77 -42.90
C LYS A 2 3.61 21.46 -43.71
N SER A 3 4.75 20.93 -44.20
CA SER A 3 4.78 19.70 -45.02
C SER A 3 4.38 18.43 -44.24
N PHE A 4 4.82 18.31 -42.98
CA PHE A 4 4.52 17.16 -42.12
C PHE A 4 3.02 17.02 -41.82
N TRP A 5 2.37 18.13 -41.50
CA TRP A 5 0.92 18.20 -41.29
C TRP A 5 0.12 17.90 -42.57
N ASN A 6 0.61 18.34 -43.75
CA ASN A 6 -0.02 18.00 -45.03
C ASN A 6 0.10 16.51 -45.37
N PHE A 7 1.17 15.84 -44.97
CA PHE A 7 1.38 14.41 -45.17
C PHE A 7 0.45 13.57 -44.29
N LEU A 8 0.34 13.90 -43.01
CA LEU A 8 -0.63 13.31 -42.07
C LEU A 8 -2.08 13.49 -42.53
N ARG A 9 -2.40 14.65 -43.12
CA ARG A 9 -3.76 14.96 -43.62
C ARG A 9 -4.13 14.19 -44.90
N LYS A 10 -3.14 13.72 -45.68
CA LYS A 10 -3.38 12.94 -46.92
C LYS A 10 -3.67 11.46 -46.65
N ASN A 11 -3.06 10.86 -45.61
CA ASN A 11 -3.26 9.46 -45.23
C ASN A 11 -3.90 9.33 -43.83
N LYS A 12 -5.10 9.89 -43.67
CA LYS A 12 -5.78 10.04 -42.36
C LYS A 12 -6.04 8.72 -41.64
N LEU A 13 -6.34 7.64 -42.37
CA LEU A 13 -6.68 6.34 -41.77
C LEU A 13 -5.46 5.71 -41.07
N TYR A 14 -4.32 5.64 -41.78
CA TYR A 14 -3.08 5.10 -41.23
C TYR A 14 -2.51 5.96 -40.10
N GLY A 15 -2.60 7.29 -40.23
CA GLY A 15 -2.21 8.22 -39.17
C GLY A 15 -3.06 8.07 -37.90
N ALA A 16 -4.38 7.89 -38.05
CA ALA A 16 -5.29 7.68 -36.93
C ALA A 16 -5.02 6.35 -36.21
N ILE A 17 -4.82 5.26 -36.94
CA ILE A 17 -4.51 3.93 -36.36
C ILE A 17 -3.21 3.99 -35.55
N ASN A 18 -2.14 4.57 -36.12
CA ASN A 18 -0.86 4.70 -35.40
C ASN A 18 -0.98 5.59 -34.16
N LEU A 19 -1.73 6.69 -34.24
CA LEU A 19 -1.92 7.59 -33.08
C LEU A 19 -2.74 6.92 -31.97
N VAL A 20 -3.80 6.19 -32.32
CA VAL A 20 -4.63 5.47 -31.37
C VAL A 20 -3.84 4.35 -30.71
N GLY A 21 -3.13 3.52 -31.49
CA GLY A 21 -2.29 2.45 -30.95
C GLY A 21 -1.21 2.97 -29.99
N LEU A 22 -0.54 4.07 -30.37
CA LEU A 22 0.44 4.75 -29.52
C LEU A 22 -0.19 5.29 -28.23
N THR A 23 -1.34 5.96 -28.33
CA THR A 23 -2.03 6.56 -27.17
C THR A 23 -2.50 5.49 -26.19
N VAL A 24 -3.08 4.39 -26.70
CA VAL A 24 -3.53 3.26 -25.87
C VAL A 24 -2.34 2.62 -25.17
N SER A 25 -1.25 2.33 -25.90
CA SER A 25 -0.03 1.78 -25.29
C SER A 25 0.53 2.70 -24.20
N MET A 26 0.63 4.00 -24.47
CA MET A 26 1.11 4.99 -23.50
C MET A 26 0.20 5.08 -22.26
N ALA A 27 -1.12 5.01 -22.45
CA ALA A 27 -2.07 5.00 -21.35
C ALA A 27 -1.86 3.79 -20.42
N PHE A 28 -1.68 2.60 -20.99
CA PHE A 28 -1.36 1.40 -20.19
C PHE A 28 -0.05 1.53 -19.42
N VAL A 29 1.01 2.08 -20.05
CA VAL A 29 2.29 2.31 -19.35
C VAL A 29 2.11 3.29 -18.18
N LEU A 30 1.37 4.38 -18.36
CA LEU A 30 1.11 5.35 -17.30
C LEU A 30 0.28 4.76 -16.15
N LEU A 31 -0.74 3.95 -16.47
CA LEU A 31 -1.52 3.24 -15.47
C LEU A 31 -0.65 2.26 -14.67
N LEU A 32 0.24 1.52 -15.34
CA LEU A 32 1.16 0.61 -14.67
C LEU A 32 2.17 1.35 -13.80
N ALA A 33 2.74 2.46 -14.29
CA ALA A 33 3.64 3.30 -13.51
C ALA A 33 2.96 3.85 -12.25
N ALA A 34 1.72 4.35 -12.38
CA ALA A 34 0.93 4.83 -11.25
C ALA A 34 0.59 3.69 -10.26
N TYR A 35 0.30 2.49 -10.76
CA TYR A 35 0.06 1.31 -9.93
C TYR A 35 1.31 0.91 -9.13
N ILE A 36 2.46 0.81 -9.81
CA ILE A 36 3.74 0.48 -9.16
C ILE A 36 4.11 1.55 -8.13
N GLN A 37 3.95 2.83 -8.47
CA GLN A 37 4.23 3.93 -7.56
C GLN A 37 3.36 3.85 -6.31
N ARG A 38 2.06 3.57 -6.46
CA ARG A 38 1.17 3.34 -5.31
C ARG A 38 1.67 2.16 -4.48
N GLN A 39 1.89 1.00 -5.08
CA GLN A 39 2.34 -0.21 -4.39
C GLN A 39 3.62 0.00 -3.59
N LEU A 40 4.60 0.72 -4.13
CA LEU A 40 5.87 1.01 -3.44
C LEU A 40 5.73 2.11 -2.37
N SER A 41 4.81 3.07 -2.57
CA SER A 41 4.57 4.15 -1.62
C SER A 41 3.69 3.75 -0.43
N THR A 42 2.84 2.73 -0.57
CA THR A 42 1.85 2.35 0.44
C THR A 42 2.48 1.93 1.76
N ASP A 43 3.76 1.54 1.80
CA ASP A 43 4.46 1.18 3.05
C ASP A 43 5.57 2.17 3.44
N SER A 44 5.93 3.10 2.55
CA SER A 44 7.04 4.04 2.75
C SER A 44 6.64 5.33 3.47
N PHE A 45 5.39 5.45 3.91
CA PHE A 45 4.87 6.68 4.53
C PHE A 45 5.20 6.80 6.03
N GLN A 46 5.67 5.73 6.65
CA GLN A 46 5.98 5.71 8.08
C GLN A 46 7.34 6.36 8.37
N GLU A 47 7.36 7.27 9.34
CA GLU A 47 8.60 7.86 9.83
C GLU A 47 9.44 6.76 10.53
N ASN A 48 10.69 6.56 10.09
CA ASN A 48 11.60 5.46 10.52
C ASN A 48 11.18 4.05 10.07
N ALA A 49 10.51 3.91 8.91
CA ALA A 49 10.09 2.61 8.37
C ALA A 49 11.20 1.54 8.30
N ASP A 50 12.46 1.95 8.14
CA ASP A 50 13.65 1.09 8.10
C ASP A 50 13.96 0.39 9.44
N ARG A 51 13.41 0.89 10.55
CA ARG A 51 13.62 0.35 11.90
C ARG A 51 12.35 -0.25 12.53
N VAL A 52 11.27 -0.41 11.75
CA VAL A 52 10.02 -1.03 12.22
C VAL A 52 10.06 -2.53 11.94
N PHE A 53 9.95 -3.33 13.00
CA PHE A 53 9.98 -4.78 12.92
C PHE A 53 8.73 -5.40 13.55
N VAL A 54 8.28 -6.51 12.97
CA VAL A 54 7.20 -7.33 13.52
C VAL A 54 7.79 -8.58 14.17
N ILE A 55 7.29 -8.90 15.36
CA ILE A 55 7.67 -10.11 16.10
C ILE A 55 6.54 -11.13 15.92
N GLY A 56 6.86 -12.29 15.39
CA GLY A 56 5.93 -13.38 15.13
C GLY A 56 6.63 -14.73 15.05
N ASN A 57 5.85 -15.80 14.92
CA ASN A 57 6.35 -17.12 14.59
C ASN A 57 6.03 -17.46 13.12
N ASP A 58 6.51 -18.61 12.64
CA ASP A 58 6.30 -19.06 11.26
C ASP A 58 4.82 -19.18 10.85
N ASN A 59 3.92 -19.36 11.83
CA ASN A 59 2.49 -19.56 11.59
C ASN A 59 1.64 -18.29 11.79
N SER A 60 2.15 -17.28 12.50
CA SER A 60 1.37 -16.09 12.87
C SER A 60 2.21 -14.96 13.45
N VAL A 61 1.81 -13.74 13.09
CA VAL A 61 2.21 -12.51 13.77
C VAL A 61 1.16 -12.20 14.84
N GLN A 62 1.45 -12.60 16.08
CA GLN A 62 0.61 -12.30 17.23
C GLN A 62 1.49 -11.85 18.38
N MET A 63 1.13 -10.72 18.95
CA MET A 63 1.84 -10.13 20.07
C MET A 63 0.87 -9.83 21.21
N GLY A 64 1.08 -10.47 22.36
CA GLY A 64 0.30 -10.21 23.56
C GLY A 64 0.54 -8.80 24.08
N TYR A 65 -0.49 -8.18 24.65
CA TYR A 65 -0.45 -6.82 25.21
C TYR A 65 0.72 -6.57 26.16
N TRP A 66 1.09 -7.56 26.97
CA TRP A 66 2.18 -7.43 27.95
C TRP A 66 3.58 -7.46 27.32
N LEU A 67 3.73 -8.05 26.12
CA LEU A 67 5.04 -8.25 25.50
C LEU A 67 5.72 -6.92 25.14
N ASP A 68 4.96 -5.95 24.63
CA ASP A 68 5.49 -4.59 24.35
C ASP A 68 6.14 -3.97 25.60
N LYS A 69 5.42 -4.05 26.73
CA LYS A 69 5.88 -3.49 28.00
C LYS A 69 7.11 -4.23 28.54
N HIS A 70 7.12 -5.56 28.41
CA HIS A 70 8.26 -6.37 28.79
C HIS A 70 9.49 -6.05 27.94
N LEU A 71 9.34 -5.92 26.63
CA LEU A 71 10.44 -5.62 25.72
C LEU A 71 11.07 -4.24 26.01
N LYS A 72 10.25 -3.18 26.13
CA LYS A 72 10.74 -1.84 26.48
C LYS A 72 11.50 -1.78 27.81
N ASN A 73 11.09 -2.58 28.79
CA ASN A 73 11.74 -2.62 30.11
C ASN A 73 13.08 -3.35 30.10
N ASN A 74 13.30 -4.29 29.18
CA ASN A 74 14.51 -5.12 29.14
C ASN A 74 15.49 -4.70 28.03
N PHE A 75 15.01 -4.02 27.00
CA PHE A 75 15.77 -3.61 25.82
C PHE A 75 15.62 -2.10 25.58
N PRO A 76 16.53 -1.26 26.11
CA PRO A 76 16.43 0.20 26.02
C PRO A 76 16.54 0.74 24.58
N GLU A 77 16.98 -0.06 23.61
CA GLU A 77 17.01 0.26 22.18
C GLU A 77 15.63 0.34 21.53
N ILE A 78 14.59 -0.20 22.17
CA ILE A 78 13.22 -0.17 21.65
C ILE A 78 12.55 1.15 22.04
N GLU A 79 12.48 2.09 21.08
CA GLU A 79 11.88 3.42 21.30
C GLU A 79 10.36 3.35 21.49
N LYS A 80 9.68 2.55 20.66
CA LYS A 80 8.22 2.41 20.62
C LYS A 80 7.85 0.98 20.22
N GLY A 81 6.63 0.60 20.56
CA GLY A 81 6.09 -0.70 20.22
C GLY A 81 4.58 -0.74 20.51
N CYS A 82 3.90 -1.65 19.82
CA CYS A 82 2.47 -1.87 19.91
C CYS A 82 2.18 -3.36 19.76
N CYS A 83 1.06 -3.82 20.35
CA CYS A 83 0.62 -5.20 20.18
C CYS A 83 -0.18 -5.35 18.88
N VAL A 84 0.15 -6.38 18.10
CA VAL A 84 -0.62 -6.79 16.92
C VAL A 84 -1.42 -8.04 17.30
N GLY A 85 -2.74 -7.90 17.29
CA GLY A 85 -3.67 -9.01 17.43
C GLY A 85 -4.39 -9.25 16.11
N ASN A 86 -4.35 -10.47 15.60
CA ASN A 86 -5.21 -10.84 14.49
C ASN A 86 -6.60 -11.16 15.06
N ILE A 87 -7.54 -10.25 14.80
CA ILE A 87 -8.89 -10.33 15.32
C ILE A 87 -9.81 -10.61 14.13
N ALA A 88 -10.61 -11.68 14.21
CA ALA A 88 -11.62 -11.97 13.20
C ALA A 88 -12.63 -10.80 13.16
N SER A 89 -12.90 -10.30 11.94
CA SER A 89 -13.93 -9.29 11.69
C SER A 89 -15.21 -9.68 12.42
N ALA A 90 -15.74 -8.78 13.26
CA ALA A 90 -16.93 -8.97 14.10
C ALA A 90 -16.77 -9.75 15.43
N SER A 91 -15.56 -10.07 15.87
CA SER A 91 -15.38 -10.51 17.27
C SER A 91 -15.51 -9.33 18.24
N ALA A 92 -16.33 -9.54 19.27
CA ALA A 92 -16.62 -8.57 20.31
C ALA A 92 -15.62 -8.70 21.46
N PHE A 93 -15.02 -7.59 21.88
CA PHE A 93 -14.14 -7.50 23.03
C PHE A 93 -14.71 -6.51 24.03
N THR A 94 -14.57 -6.77 25.31
CA THR A 94 -14.96 -5.82 26.35
C THR A 94 -13.71 -5.08 26.82
N ILE A 95 -13.62 -3.79 26.53
CA ILE A 95 -12.53 -2.91 26.99
C ILE A 95 -13.14 -1.96 28.01
N GLY A 96 -12.74 -2.09 29.28
CA GLY A 96 -13.23 -1.20 30.35
C GLY A 96 -14.75 -1.29 30.63
N GLY A 97 -15.40 -2.40 30.25
CA GLY A 97 -16.85 -2.58 30.38
C GLY A 97 -17.66 -2.17 29.14
N GLU A 98 -17.01 -1.59 28.13
CA GLU A 98 -17.63 -1.23 26.86
C GLU A 98 -17.33 -2.29 25.79
N LEU A 99 -18.33 -2.62 24.98
CA LEU A 99 -18.25 -3.67 23.96
C LEU A 99 -17.73 -3.08 22.64
N VAL A 100 -16.51 -3.44 22.28
CA VAL A 100 -15.78 -2.96 21.11
C VAL A 100 -15.67 -4.10 20.10
N TYR A 101 -16.10 -3.85 18.86
CA TYR A 101 -15.94 -4.81 17.77
C TYR A 101 -14.61 -4.58 17.05
N GLY A 102 -13.89 -5.66 16.76
CA GLY A 102 -12.73 -5.60 15.85
C GLY A 102 -13.20 -5.11 14.47
N SER A 103 -12.90 -3.85 14.15
CA SER A 103 -13.43 -3.20 12.95
C SER A 103 -12.91 -3.88 11.70
N SER A 104 -13.84 -4.44 10.91
CA SER A 104 -13.62 -4.66 9.49
C SER A 104 -13.44 -3.31 8.81
N MET A 105 -12.47 -3.24 7.90
CA MET A 105 -12.33 -2.23 6.84
C MET A 105 -11.84 -0.85 7.31
N ALA A 106 -10.52 -0.70 7.39
CA ALA A 106 -9.93 0.50 6.79
C ALA A 106 -10.20 0.42 5.28
N ALA A 107 -10.71 1.52 4.73
CA ALA A 107 -11.17 1.68 3.35
C ALA A 107 -10.17 1.24 2.28
#